data_AF-A0AAU9SE38-F1
#
_entry.id   AF-A0AAU9SE38-F1
#
_cell.length_a   1.000
_cell.length_b   1.000
_cell.length_c   1.000
_cell.angle_alpha   90.00
_cell.angle_beta   90.00
_cell.angle_gamma   90.00
#
_symmetry.space_group_name_H-M   'P 1'
#
loop_
_entity.id
_entity.type
_entity.pdbx_description
1 polymer ?
#
loop_
_entity_poly.entity_id
_entity_poly.type
_entity_poly.pdbx_seq_one_letter_code
_entity_poly.pdbx_strand_id
1 'polypeptide(L)'
;MVSMLSHEEKYLIGEVDSRDDLWRYNDRYSSEFLIKLRPFLHEFLKEVNEMFSMYVYTMGDRDYANSVLKLIDPEKVYFGERVITREDSPYEKTLDLVLVDECGVVIVDDTPQVWPDHKRNLLQITKYNYFRDRTRGDVEYSKSYAEEKRDESRNGGSLANVLKVLKEVHEGFFKDGVTKELNSDSKDVRLLLHDLCTRQCF
;
A
#
# COMPACT_ATOMS: atom_id res chain seq x y z
N MET A 1 -3.66 15.23 -10.62
CA MET A 1 -4.67 15.87 -11.49
C MET A 1 -4.23 15.77 -12.94
N VAL A 2 -5.17 15.58 -13.87
CA VAL A 2 -4.91 15.53 -15.32
C VAL A 2 -4.19 16.81 -15.79
N SER A 3 -4.57 17.96 -15.23
CA SER A 3 -3.93 19.27 -15.49
C SER A 3 -2.44 19.34 -15.09
N MET A 4 -1.97 18.43 -14.23
CA MET A 4 -0.59 18.38 -13.73
C MET A 4 0.30 17.36 -14.44
N LEU A 5 -0.22 16.60 -15.41
CA LEU A 5 0.59 15.65 -16.19
C LEU A 5 1.71 16.38 -16.94
N SER A 6 2.91 15.77 -17.00
CA SER A 6 3.99 16.25 -17.88
C SER A 6 3.61 16.09 -19.35
N HIS A 7 4.38 16.73 -20.25
CA HIS A 7 4.11 16.62 -21.68
C HIS A 7 4.19 15.16 -22.14
N GLU A 8 5.16 14.44 -21.60
CA GLU A 8 5.47 13.03 -21.84
C GLU A 8 4.44 12.07 -21.24
N GLU A 9 3.59 12.51 -20.31
CA GLU A 9 2.54 11.69 -19.68
C GLU A 9 1.16 11.87 -20.32
N LYS A 10 0.96 12.91 -21.14
CA LYS A 10 -0.36 13.23 -21.72
C LYS A 10 -0.93 12.15 -22.62
N TYR A 11 -0.10 11.23 -23.14
CA TYR A 11 -0.59 10.08 -23.92
C TYR A 11 -1.56 9.21 -23.12
N LEU A 12 -1.39 9.13 -21.80
CA LEU A 12 -2.23 8.33 -20.90
C LEU A 12 -3.71 8.75 -20.95
N ILE A 13 -4.01 10.01 -21.26
CA ILE A 13 -5.37 10.52 -21.39
C ILE A 13 -6.13 9.75 -22.48
N GLY A 14 -5.44 9.38 -23.57
CA GLY A 14 -6.01 8.62 -24.67
C GLY A 14 -6.01 7.10 -24.45
N GLU A 15 -5.34 6.61 -23.41
CA GLU A 15 -5.26 5.17 -23.11
C GLU A 15 -6.22 4.71 -22.00
N VAL A 16 -6.80 5.64 -21.23
CA VAL A 16 -7.67 5.32 -20.06
C VAL A 16 -8.72 4.27 -20.40
N ASP A 17 -9.42 4.41 -21.51
CA ASP A 17 -10.53 3.51 -21.87
C ASP A 17 -10.06 2.14 -22.40
N SER A 18 -8.76 1.99 -22.66
CA SER A 18 -8.15 0.77 -23.22
C SER A 18 -7.40 -0.07 -22.19
N ARG A 19 -7.33 0.40 -20.94
CA ARG A 19 -6.46 -0.14 -19.90
C ARG A 19 -7.24 -0.50 -18.65
N ASP A 20 -7.09 -1.74 -18.22
CA ASP A 20 -7.69 -2.25 -16.99
C ASP A 20 -6.92 -1.85 -15.73
N ASP A 21 -5.89 -1.00 -15.85
CA ASP A 21 -5.02 -0.56 -14.76
C ASP A 21 -4.95 0.97 -14.63
N LEU A 22 -5.70 1.73 -15.44
CA LEU A 22 -5.70 3.18 -15.47
C LEU A 22 -7.13 3.72 -15.56
N TRP A 23 -7.54 4.54 -14.60
CA TRP A 23 -8.90 5.10 -14.53
C TRP A 23 -8.89 6.61 -14.45
N ARG A 24 -9.91 7.21 -15.06
CA ARG A 24 -10.22 8.62 -14.87
C ARG A 24 -11.25 8.79 -13.77
N TYR A 25 -10.99 9.73 -12.88
CA TYR A 25 -11.84 10.05 -11.75
C TYR A 25 -12.18 11.55 -11.75
N ASN A 26 -13.46 11.87 -11.61
CA ASN A 26 -13.99 13.24 -11.61
C ASN A 26 -15.19 13.40 -10.66
N ASP A 27 -15.38 12.50 -9.68
CA ASP A 27 -16.54 12.61 -8.79
C ASP A 27 -16.26 13.67 -7.70
N ARG A 28 -17.13 14.68 -7.62
CA ARG A 28 -17.16 15.77 -6.61
C ARG A 28 -15.99 16.76 -6.55
N TYR A 29 -14.87 16.49 -7.19
CA TYR A 29 -13.79 17.48 -7.30
C TYR A 29 -13.98 18.36 -8.54
N SER A 30 -13.52 19.61 -8.46
CA SER A 30 -13.47 20.49 -9.63
C SER A 30 -12.43 20.07 -10.68
N SER A 31 -11.63 19.04 -10.39
CA SER A 31 -10.46 18.64 -11.16
C SER A 31 -10.51 17.15 -11.45
N GLU A 32 -10.13 16.77 -12.67
CA GLU A 32 -9.99 15.36 -13.05
C GLU A 32 -8.67 14.77 -12.51
N PHE A 33 -8.72 13.51 -12.11
CA PHE A 33 -7.58 12.71 -11.67
C PHE A 33 -7.45 11.46 -12.53
N LEU A 34 -6.20 10.99 -12.68
CA LEU A 34 -5.93 9.64 -13.14
C LEU A 34 -5.48 8.80 -11.94
N ILE A 35 -6.01 7.59 -11.85
CA ILE A 35 -5.63 6.59 -10.87
C ILE A 35 -4.97 5.45 -11.64
N LYS A 36 -3.74 5.10 -11.25
CA LYS A 36 -3.01 3.96 -11.79
C LYS A 36 -2.93 2.90 -10.69
N LEU A 37 -3.42 1.69 -10.95
CA LEU A 37 -3.18 0.58 -10.05
C LEU A 37 -1.74 0.07 -10.22
N ARG A 38 -1.08 -0.18 -9.09
CA ARG A 38 0.27 -0.73 -9.08
C ARG A 38 0.24 -2.15 -9.65
N PRO A 39 1.21 -2.55 -10.49
CA PRO A 39 1.26 -3.91 -11.03
C PRO A 39 1.14 -4.97 -9.92
N PHE A 40 0.42 -6.06 -10.19
CA PHE A 40 0.18 -7.18 -9.27
C PHE A 40 -0.82 -6.90 -8.12
N LEU A 41 -1.54 -5.77 -8.12
CA LEU A 41 -2.45 -5.42 -7.01
C LEU A 41 -3.57 -6.45 -6.76
N HIS A 42 -4.28 -6.91 -7.79
CA HIS A 42 -5.41 -7.82 -7.58
C HIS A 42 -4.97 -9.19 -7.06
N GLU A 43 -3.86 -9.74 -7.57
CA GLU A 43 -3.26 -10.95 -7.01
C GLU A 43 -2.79 -10.75 -5.58
N PHE A 44 -2.15 -9.61 -5.31
CA PHE A 44 -1.69 -9.25 -3.97
C PHE A 44 -2.85 -9.23 -2.97
N LEU A 45 -3.94 -8.52 -3.27
CA LEU A 45 -5.11 -8.45 -2.39
C LEU A 45 -5.72 -9.83 -2.14
N LYS A 46 -5.86 -10.63 -3.20
CA LYS A 46 -6.40 -12.00 -3.09
C LYS A 46 -5.56 -12.87 -2.16
N GLU A 47 -4.24 -12.90 -2.36
CA GLU A 47 -3.32 -13.74 -1.59
C GLU A 47 -3.22 -13.27 -0.13
N VAL A 48 -3.16 -11.95 0.10
CA VAL A 48 -3.11 -11.39 1.47
C VAL A 48 -4.41 -11.67 2.22
N ASN A 49 -5.56 -11.67 1.55
CA ASN A 49 -6.85 -11.97 2.16
C ASN A 49 -6.96 -13.39 2.74
N GLU A 50 -6.13 -14.33 2.27
CA GLU A 50 -6.09 -15.69 2.81
C GLU A 50 -5.36 -15.77 4.16
N MET A 51 -4.58 -14.74 4.51
CA MET A 51 -3.68 -14.72 5.67
C MET A 51 -3.98 -13.58 6.66
N PHE A 52 -4.52 -12.45 6.19
CA PHE A 52 -4.67 -11.22 6.98
C PHE A 52 -6.07 -10.62 6.84
N SER A 53 -6.58 -10.07 7.95
CA SER A 53 -7.69 -9.12 7.91
C SER A 53 -7.17 -7.74 7.53
N MET A 54 -7.49 -7.27 6.33
CA MET A 54 -6.92 -6.03 5.78
C MET A 54 -7.72 -4.78 6.18
N TYR A 55 -6.99 -3.68 6.41
CA TYR A 55 -7.50 -2.33 6.64
C TYR A 55 -6.99 -1.40 5.55
N VAL A 56 -7.80 -0.40 5.16
CA VAL A 56 -7.29 0.79 4.46
C VAL A 56 -7.07 1.89 5.49
N TYR A 57 -5.87 2.48 5.49
CA TYR A 57 -5.55 3.65 6.31
C TYR A 57 -4.91 4.72 5.43
N THR A 58 -5.64 5.79 5.13
CA THR A 58 -5.20 6.84 4.19
C THR A 58 -5.26 8.24 4.79
N MET A 59 -4.33 9.10 4.38
CA MET A 59 -4.38 10.55 4.60
C MET A 59 -5.24 11.28 3.54
N GLY A 60 -5.85 10.52 2.62
CA GLY A 60 -6.91 11.00 1.75
C GLY A 60 -8.23 11.17 2.51
N ASP A 61 -9.14 11.95 1.91
CA ASP A 61 -10.49 12.08 2.43
C ASP A 61 -11.36 10.84 2.14
N ARG A 62 -12.53 10.80 2.76
CA ARG A 62 -13.52 9.72 2.64
C ARG A 62 -13.99 9.50 1.20
N ASP A 63 -14.23 10.57 0.46
CA ASP A 63 -14.78 10.50 -0.90
C ASP A 63 -13.76 9.89 -1.87
N TYR A 64 -12.49 10.29 -1.75
CA TYR A 64 -11.38 9.68 -2.47
C TYR A 64 -11.23 8.20 -2.12
N ALA A 65 -11.20 7.86 -0.82
CA ALA A 65 -11.04 6.47 -0.37
C ALA A 65 -12.15 5.56 -0.92
N ASN A 66 -13.41 5.99 -0.81
CA ASN A 66 -14.56 5.25 -1.34
C ASN A 66 -14.48 5.06 -2.86
N SER A 67 -13.95 6.05 -3.57
CA SER A 67 -13.82 5.98 -5.03
C SER A 67 -12.76 4.97 -5.46
N VAL A 68 -11.62 4.92 -4.76
CA VAL A 68 -10.60 3.88 -4.98
C VAL A 68 -11.14 2.49 -4.62
N LEU A 69 -11.88 2.36 -3.52
CA LEU A 69 -12.46 1.09 -3.09
C LEU A 69 -13.46 0.51 -4.10
N LYS A 70 -14.26 1.36 -4.78
CA LYS A 70 -15.11 0.90 -5.89
C LYS A 70 -14.32 0.26 -7.04
N LEU A 71 -13.04 0.63 -7.22
CA LEU A 71 -12.17 0.06 -8.24
C LEU A 71 -11.54 -1.25 -7.79
N ILE A 72 -11.04 -1.31 -6.55
CA ILE A 72 -10.20 -2.42 -6.09
C ILE A 72 -10.93 -3.47 -5.25
N ASP A 73 -12.07 -3.13 -4.65
CA ASP A 73 -12.86 -3.99 -3.77
C ASP A 73 -14.38 -3.69 -3.89
N PRO A 74 -14.97 -3.79 -5.10
CA PRO A 74 -16.37 -3.42 -5.34
C PRO A 74 -17.37 -4.28 -4.54
N GLU A 75 -16.99 -5.52 -4.24
CA GLU A 75 -17.80 -6.49 -3.48
C GLU A 75 -17.50 -6.45 -1.97
N LYS A 76 -16.60 -5.57 -1.52
CA LYS A 76 -16.18 -5.42 -0.12
C LYS A 76 -15.64 -6.72 0.52
N VAL A 77 -14.98 -7.55 -0.27
CA VAL A 77 -14.42 -8.84 0.15
C VAL A 77 -13.15 -8.63 0.97
N TYR A 78 -12.34 -7.62 0.65
CA TYR A 78 -11.02 -7.40 1.24
C TYR A 78 -11.07 -6.53 2.49
N PHE A 79 -11.73 -5.38 2.43
CA PHE A 79 -11.67 -4.37 3.48
C PHE A 79 -12.97 -4.25 4.28
N GLY A 80 -14.14 -4.55 3.69
CA GLY A 80 -15.41 -4.35 4.36
C GLY A 80 -15.59 -2.89 4.80
N GLU A 81 -15.85 -2.68 6.09
CA GLU A 81 -15.96 -1.35 6.71
C GLU A 81 -14.65 -0.88 7.38
N ARG A 82 -13.54 -1.61 7.21
CA ARG A 82 -12.23 -1.33 7.84
C ARG A 82 -11.45 -0.26 7.07
N VAL A 83 -12.01 0.94 7.02
CA VAL A 83 -11.48 2.08 6.26
C VAL A 83 -11.31 3.27 7.20
N ILE A 84 -10.06 3.68 7.40
CA ILE A 84 -9.65 4.81 8.22
C ILE A 84 -9.13 5.90 7.29
N THR A 85 -9.70 7.10 7.39
CA THR A 85 -9.42 8.23 6.51
C THR A 85 -8.87 9.42 7.28
N ARG A 86 -8.47 10.49 6.59
CA ARG A 86 -7.95 11.71 7.24
C ARG A 86 -8.93 12.31 8.23
N GLU A 87 -10.23 12.20 7.97
CA GLU A 87 -11.27 12.67 8.88
C GLU A 87 -11.27 11.92 10.23
N ASP A 88 -10.80 10.66 10.23
CA ASP A 88 -10.71 9.82 11.43
C ASP A 88 -9.35 9.99 12.13
N SER A 89 -8.27 10.22 11.37
CA SER A 89 -6.93 10.52 11.89
C SER A 89 -6.21 11.59 11.05
N PRO A 90 -6.30 12.88 11.43
CA PRO A 90 -5.95 14.00 10.54
C PRO A 90 -4.47 14.37 10.46
N TYR A 91 -3.67 14.02 11.46
CA TYR A 91 -2.27 14.50 11.57
C TYR A 91 -1.24 13.40 11.33
N GLU A 92 -1.44 12.25 11.97
CA GLU A 92 -0.55 11.10 11.92
C GLU A 92 -1.36 9.81 11.93
N LYS A 93 -0.72 8.69 11.62
CA LYS A 93 -1.32 7.37 11.68
C LYS A 93 -0.90 6.68 12.97
N THR A 94 -1.86 6.04 13.62
CA THR A 94 -1.69 5.26 14.84
C THR A 94 -2.47 3.95 14.76
N LEU A 95 -2.02 2.92 15.48
CA LEU A 95 -2.73 1.65 15.61
C LEU A 95 -3.92 1.72 16.58
N ASP A 96 -4.15 2.83 17.29
CA ASP A 96 -5.29 2.98 18.22
C ASP A 96 -6.68 2.82 17.55
N LEU A 97 -6.77 3.10 16.25
CA LEU A 97 -7.98 2.93 15.46
C LEU A 97 -8.11 1.52 14.85
N VAL A 98 -7.09 0.69 15.02
CA VAL A 98 -7.07 -0.71 14.61
C VAL A 98 -7.38 -1.55 15.85
N LEU A 99 -8.54 -2.21 15.87
CA LEU A 99 -9.05 -2.93 17.05
C LEU A 99 -8.37 -4.31 17.25
N VAL A 100 -7.05 -4.37 17.16
CA VAL A 100 -6.23 -5.59 17.25
C VAL A 100 -4.94 -5.27 18.00
N ASP A 101 -4.42 -6.25 18.75
CA ASP A 101 -3.12 -6.12 19.42
C ASP A 101 -1.99 -5.89 18.40
N GLU A 102 -1.16 -4.87 18.64
CA GLU A 102 -0.07 -4.48 17.76
C GLU A 102 0.93 -5.61 17.49
N CYS A 103 1.06 -6.59 18.39
CA CYS A 103 1.92 -7.76 18.18
C CYS A 103 1.48 -8.58 16.95
N GLY A 104 0.21 -8.45 16.51
CA GLY A 104 -0.33 -9.10 15.32
C GLY A 104 -0.53 -8.20 14.10
N VAL A 105 -0.08 -6.94 14.13
CA VAL A 105 -0.37 -5.97 13.07
C VAL A 105 0.88 -5.65 12.25
N VAL A 106 0.81 -5.88 10.93
CA VAL A 106 1.83 -5.43 9.98
C VAL A 106 1.30 -4.22 9.22
N ILE A 107 2.09 -3.15 9.16
CA ILE A 107 1.80 -1.93 8.42
C ILE A 107 2.58 -1.97 7.11
N VAL A 108 1.90 -1.76 5.98
CA VAL A 108 2.54 -1.57 4.67
C VAL A 108 2.27 -0.15 4.21
N ASP A 109 3.31 0.70 4.23
CA ASP A 109 3.19 2.13 3.89
C ASP A 109 4.53 2.63 3.30
N ASP A 110 4.48 3.57 2.36
CA ASP A 110 5.68 4.14 1.76
C ASP A 110 6.24 5.35 2.52
N THR A 111 5.49 5.87 3.49
CA THR A 111 5.84 7.08 4.25
C THR A 111 6.04 6.77 5.75
N PRO A 112 7.25 6.39 6.20
CA PRO A 112 7.51 6.11 7.61
C PRO A 112 7.21 7.27 8.57
N GLN A 113 7.27 8.51 8.07
CA GLN A 113 7.10 9.71 8.89
C GLN A 113 5.68 9.87 9.42
N VAL A 114 4.67 9.26 8.77
CA VAL A 114 3.29 9.31 9.27
C VAL A 114 3.01 8.28 10.37
N TRP A 115 3.97 7.41 10.70
CA TRP A 115 3.86 6.40 11.75
C TRP A 115 4.95 6.61 12.82
N PRO A 116 4.90 7.72 13.61
CA PRO A 116 5.99 8.07 14.51
C PRO A 116 6.26 7.00 15.58
N ASP A 117 5.19 6.41 16.13
CA ASP A 117 5.27 5.47 17.27
C ASP A 117 5.25 3.98 16.85
N HIS A 118 4.88 3.68 15.60
CA HIS A 118 4.62 2.31 15.12
C HIS A 118 5.64 1.80 14.09
N LYS A 119 6.84 2.39 14.06
CA LYS A 119 7.89 2.03 13.09
C LYS A 119 8.32 0.56 13.14
N ARG A 120 8.18 -0.09 14.30
CA ARG A 120 8.52 -1.52 14.47
C ARG A 120 7.52 -2.45 13.76
N ASN A 121 6.32 -1.97 13.47
CA ASN A 121 5.29 -2.69 12.74
C ASN A 121 5.35 -2.41 11.23
N LEU A 122 6.19 -1.45 10.80
CA LEU A 122 6.24 -0.96 9.44
C LEU A 122 7.13 -1.81 8.54
N LEU A 123 6.50 -2.50 7.60
CA LEU A 123 7.11 -2.98 6.37
C LEU A 123 7.06 -1.86 5.32
N GLN A 124 8.12 -1.05 5.27
CA GLN A 124 8.17 0.07 4.33
C GLN A 124 8.19 -0.44 2.88
N ILE A 125 7.19 -0.05 2.09
CA ILE A 125 7.16 -0.30 0.64
C ILE A 125 7.77 0.90 -0.10
N THR A 126 8.36 0.67 -1.27
CA THR A 126 8.82 1.78 -2.12
C THR A 126 7.64 2.60 -2.61
N LYS A 127 7.80 3.93 -2.66
CA LYS A 127 6.80 4.83 -3.24
C LYS A 127 6.58 4.53 -4.72
N TYR A 128 5.33 4.43 -5.13
CA TYR A 128 4.96 4.15 -6.52
C TYR A 128 4.88 5.44 -7.34
N ASN A 129 6.00 5.82 -7.98
CA ASN A 129 6.11 7.05 -8.77
C ASN A 129 5.72 6.81 -10.24
N TYR A 130 4.47 6.39 -10.48
CA TYR A 130 4.00 6.20 -11.85
C TYR A 130 3.87 7.51 -12.62
N PHE A 131 3.26 8.51 -11.97
CA PHE A 131 3.18 9.88 -12.46
C PHE A 131 4.30 10.73 -11.84
N ARG A 132 4.70 11.80 -12.51
CA ARG A 132 5.74 12.72 -12.06
C ARG A 132 5.30 13.43 -10.78
N ASP A 133 6.09 13.26 -9.72
CA ASP A 133 5.89 13.98 -8.48
C ASP A 133 6.45 15.40 -8.61
N ARG A 134 5.56 16.39 -8.68
CA ARG A 134 5.93 17.81 -8.81
C ARG A 134 6.06 18.54 -7.47
N THR A 135 5.77 17.86 -6.36
CA THR A 135 5.82 18.48 -5.02
C THR A 135 7.21 18.46 -4.40
N ARG A 136 8.12 17.63 -4.94
CA ARG A 136 9.52 17.57 -4.51
C ARG A 136 10.36 18.48 -5.40
N GLY A 137 10.63 19.69 -4.90
CA GLY A 137 11.44 20.70 -5.60
C GLY A 137 12.88 20.27 -5.93
N ASP A 138 13.33 19.17 -5.31
CA ASP A 138 14.72 18.69 -5.37
C ASP A 138 14.92 17.59 -6.42
N VAL A 139 13.83 17.12 -7.06
CA VAL A 139 13.83 15.95 -7.98
C VAL A 139 13.62 16.41 -9.43
N GLU A 140 14.36 17.43 -9.86
CA GLU A 140 14.30 17.92 -11.24
C GLU A 140 14.73 16.83 -12.27
N TYR A 141 15.39 15.75 -11.83
CA TYR A 141 16.11 14.83 -12.73
C TYR A 141 15.61 13.38 -12.87
N SER A 142 14.72 12.85 -12.02
CA SER A 142 14.22 11.47 -12.21
C SER A 142 12.88 11.47 -12.94
N LYS A 143 12.84 10.82 -14.11
CA LYS A 143 11.60 10.60 -14.85
C LYS A 143 10.65 9.66 -14.07
N SER A 144 9.35 9.86 -14.21
CA SER A 144 8.33 8.92 -13.72
C SER A 144 8.30 7.65 -14.59
N TYR A 145 7.67 6.58 -14.09
CA TYR A 145 7.49 5.37 -14.90
C TYR A 145 6.72 5.65 -16.20
N ALA A 146 5.71 6.51 -16.14
CA ALA A 146 4.94 6.90 -17.32
C ALA A 146 5.77 7.66 -18.36
N GLU A 147 6.66 8.55 -17.93
CA GLU A 147 7.58 9.29 -18.82
C GLU A 147 8.62 8.37 -19.47
N GLU A 148 8.98 7.29 -18.78
CA GLU A 148 9.87 6.23 -19.28
C GLU A 148 9.14 5.15 -20.08
N LYS A 149 7.80 5.24 -20.20
CA LYS A 149 6.94 4.25 -20.86
C LYS A 149 7.17 2.82 -20.36
N ARG A 150 7.34 2.68 -19.05
CA ARG A 150 7.50 1.39 -18.39
C ARG A 150 6.67 1.34 -17.11
N ASP A 151 6.75 0.23 -16.39
CA ASP A 151 6.14 0.06 -15.08
C ASP A 151 6.96 -0.95 -14.25
N GLU A 152 6.57 -1.17 -13.00
CA GLU A 152 7.14 -2.23 -12.17
C GLU A 152 6.86 -3.63 -12.75
N SER A 153 7.78 -4.56 -12.51
CA SER A 153 7.59 -5.96 -12.89
C SER A 153 6.45 -6.59 -12.08
N ARG A 154 5.56 -7.35 -12.73
CA ARG A 154 4.51 -8.09 -12.01
C ARG A 154 5.06 -9.15 -11.05
N ASN A 155 6.18 -9.79 -11.40
CA ASN A 155 6.74 -10.93 -10.65
C ASN A 155 7.88 -10.55 -9.69
N GLY A 156 8.46 -9.36 -9.85
CA GLY A 156 9.58 -8.88 -9.05
C GLY A 156 9.45 -7.43 -8.60
N GLY A 157 8.31 -6.80 -8.86
CA GLY A 157 7.97 -5.46 -8.40
C GLY A 157 7.67 -5.43 -6.92
N SER A 158 7.34 -4.25 -6.42
CA SER A 158 7.37 -4.02 -4.97
C SER A 158 6.24 -4.76 -4.25
N LEU A 159 5.03 -4.85 -4.83
CA LEU A 159 3.95 -5.65 -4.24
C LEU A 159 4.28 -7.15 -4.18
N ALA A 160 4.93 -7.69 -5.22
CA ALA A 160 5.34 -9.09 -5.23
C ALA A 160 6.38 -9.38 -4.13
N ASN A 161 7.29 -8.44 -3.87
CA ASN A 161 8.26 -8.57 -2.79
C ASN A 161 7.63 -8.41 -1.40
N VAL A 162 6.71 -7.45 -1.23
CA VAL A 162 5.93 -7.32 0.01
C VAL A 162 5.15 -8.60 0.29
N LEU A 163 4.50 -9.21 -0.71
CA LEU A 163 3.77 -10.47 -0.51
C LEU A 163 4.66 -11.59 0.02
N LYS A 164 5.91 -11.71 -0.48
CA LYS A 164 6.87 -12.70 0.03
C LYS A 164 7.16 -12.48 1.51
N VAL A 165 7.44 -11.24 1.90
CA VAL A 165 7.69 -10.89 3.31
C VAL A 165 6.47 -11.16 4.18
N LEU A 166 5.26 -10.80 3.72
CA LEU A 166 4.02 -11.06 4.45
C LEU A 166 3.77 -12.56 4.66
N LYS A 167 4.07 -13.41 3.66
CA LYS A 167 4.00 -14.87 3.80
C LYS A 167 4.97 -15.38 4.86
N GLU A 168 6.22 -14.93 4.83
CA GLU A 168 7.22 -15.33 5.83
C GLU A 168 6.86 -14.87 7.24
N VAL A 169 6.35 -13.65 7.41
CA VAL A 169 5.87 -13.13 8.71
C VAL A 169 4.68 -13.94 9.20
N HIS A 170 3.69 -14.20 8.34
CA HIS A 170 2.52 -14.99 8.71
C HIS A 170 2.92 -16.42 9.11
N GLU A 171 3.73 -17.10 8.30
CA GLU A 171 4.25 -18.42 8.62
C GLU A 171 5.03 -18.43 9.94
N GLY A 172 5.91 -17.45 10.16
CA GLY A 172 6.68 -17.30 11.40
C GLY A 172 5.80 -17.11 12.62
N PHE A 173 4.78 -16.25 12.53
CA PHE A 173 3.86 -15.93 13.62
C PHE A 173 3.02 -17.13 14.07
N PHE A 174 2.65 -18.01 13.12
CA PHE A 174 1.82 -19.19 13.39
C PHE A 174 2.60 -20.51 13.51
N LYS A 175 3.92 -20.51 13.29
CA LYS A 175 4.78 -21.72 13.29
C LYS A 175 4.70 -22.54 14.58
N ASP A 176 4.53 -21.88 15.73
CA ASP A 176 4.55 -22.52 17.05
C ASP A 176 3.16 -22.98 17.55
N GLY A 177 2.13 -22.96 16.69
CA GLY A 177 0.77 -23.41 17.03
C GLY A 177 0.63 -24.89 17.41
N VAL A 178 1.68 -25.71 17.29
CA VAL A 178 1.65 -27.16 17.57
C VAL A 178 2.38 -27.57 18.85
N THR A 179 3.34 -26.78 19.35
CA THR A 179 4.09 -27.11 20.56
C THR A 179 3.78 -26.10 21.67
N LYS A 180 3.10 -26.61 22.70
CA LYS A 180 2.72 -25.91 23.93
C LYS A 180 3.82 -24.97 24.43
N GLU A 181 3.36 -23.74 24.76
CA GLU A 181 3.83 -22.85 25.82
C GLU A 181 5.31 -23.01 26.21
N LEU A 182 6.15 -22.04 25.84
CA LEU A 182 7.24 -21.50 26.69
C LEU A 182 8.09 -20.37 26.06
N ASN A 183 7.88 -19.96 24.80
CA ASN A 183 8.51 -18.74 24.26
C ASN A 183 7.43 -17.74 23.79
N SER A 184 7.32 -16.60 24.50
CA SER A 184 6.36 -15.53 24.21
C SER A 184 6.73 -14.72 22.97
N ASP A 185 8.00 -14.74 22.57
CA ASP A 185 8.57 -13.82 21.57
C ASP A 185 8.28 -14.23 20.11
N SER A 186 7.84 -15.46 19.85
CA SER A 186 7.51 -15.91 18.49
C SER A 186 6.14 -15.40 17.98
N LYS A 187 5.35 -14.78 18.85
CA LYS A 187 4.02 -14.22 18.54
C LYS A 187 4.03 -12.69 18.51
N ASP A 188 5.09 -12.11 17.97
CA ASP A 188 5.19 -10.67 17.75
C ASP A 188 5.77 -10.38 16.35
N VAL A 189 4.93 -9.88 15.45
CA VAL A 189 5.32 -9.53 14.08
C VAL A 189 6.45 -8.50 14.04
N ARG A 190 6.62 -7.68 15.08
CA ARG A 190 7.69 -6.67 15.17
C ARG A 190 9.08 -7.33 15.25
N LEU A 191 9.16 -8.48 15.91
CA LEU A 191 10.40 -9.27 15.99
C LEU A 191 10.68 -9.97 14.66
N LEU A 192 9.64 -10.55 14.05
CA LEU A 192 9.75 -11.21 12.74
C LEU A 192 10.18 -10.24 11.63
N LEU A 193 9.60 -9.04 11.57
CA LEU A 193 9.98 -8.01 10.61
C LEU A 193 11.44 -7.57 10.79
N HIS A 194 11.88 -7.38 12.04
CA HIS A 194 13.27 -7.03 12.34
C HIS A 194 14.26 -8.11 11.86
N ASP A 195 13.96 -9.38 12.11
CA ASP A 195 14.79 -10.51 11.68
C ASP A 195 14.90 -10.61 10.15
N LEU A 196 13.81 -10.35 9.42
CA LEU A 196 13.83 -10.36 7.96
C LEU A 196 14.63 -9.20 7.39
N CYS A 197 14.50 -8.00 7.96
CA CYS A 197 15.31 -6.85 7.57
C CYS A 197 16.80 -7.09 7.80
N THR A 198 17.19 -7.74 8.90
CA THR A 198 18.60 -8.03 9.19
C THR A 198 19.19 -9.11 8.26
N ARG A 199 18.41 -10.10 7.84
CA ARG A 199 18.85 -11.16 6.91
C ARG A 199 19.10 -10.67 5.49
N GLN A 200 18.38 -9.64 5.04
CA GLN A 200 18.54 -9.06 3.69
C GLN A 200 19.72 -8.06 3.59
N CYS A 201 20.38 -7.75 4.71
CA CYS A 201 21.51 -6.80 4.78
C CYS A 201 22.90 -7.45 4.62
N PHE A 202 23.00 -8.73 4.22
CA PHE A 202 24.27 -9.44 4.00
C PHE A 202 24.37 -10.04 2.59
#